data_AF-A0A024URB0-F1
#
_entry.id   AF-A0A024URB0-F1
#
_cell.length_a   1.000
_cell.length_b   1.000
_cell.length_c   1.000
_cell.angle_alpha   90.00
_cell.angle_beta   90.00
_cell.angle_gamma   90.00
#
_symmetry.space_group_name_H-M   'P 1'
#
loop_
_entity.id
_entity.type
_entity.pdbx_description
1 polymer ?
#
loop_
_entity_poly.entity_id
_entity_poly.type
_entity_poly.pdbx_seq_one_letter_code
_entity_poly.pdbx_strand_id
1 'polypeptide(L)'
;MIASEVLYAEFDIDKGSTLRASFPTAPDELDKTVLRTPEFFADMMLPEGVHNREQDYTVFFIHKDSTVKYCLSVVKTLHDATVRRGARVKAVAICSDHHFCIAFKDILTIAIDKLFALGSNESAASATDVLQSLYDVINAVDVSGVTNLQQSEVEVRLLKRTMCAKPLGGAVHTSDESLVYTTHASWGNESIPLKIKLCNTQDQHEEGSLIDLIAKFGDQTMQIYNAVLTGSRIIMLGYGLPAGKVCNYVLSTSALLCPPLLGLIHRQHPYANLTDLAFLSVPGYIAGVTNPMFKGRKEWWDVHCDLATGEILASVPPEKDDAESIDHDFIAEVMDGIEAGFSESWVRCMFEEYTRQNIVDIAMGEASFVDQDAQGKRTALNNKRITKWARTENFERYVKARDQALPTTPAFDAKARGTDLKRHLRTLMHEKVPDDAQVERIYVDFVTLLNTEDEFKELLSYIPRSKGTS
;
A
#
# COMPACT_ATOMS: atom_id res chain seq x y z
N MET A 1 -15.54 2.18 14.56
CA MET A 1 -16.42 2.22 13.39
C MET A 1 -15.56 1.99 12.17
N ILE A 2 -16.02 1.19 11.23
CA ILE A 2 -15.30 0.81 10.02
C ILE A 2 -15.51 1.86 8.94
N ALA A 3 -16.76 2.14 8.55
CA ALA A 3 -17.08 3.21 7.60
C ALA A 3 -17.37 4.49 8.38
N SER A 4 -16.73 5.60 8.01
CA SER A 4 -17.05 6.93 8.52
C SER A 4 -18.11 7.62 7.67
N GLU A 5 -18.09 7.39 6.35
CA GLU A 5 -19.09 7.91 5.41
C GLU A 5 -19.34 6.89 4.31
N VAL A 6 -20.55 6.91 3.76
CA VAL A 6 -20.93 6.22 2.52
C VAL A 6 -21.52 7.24 1.54
N LEU A 7 -21.21 7.06 0.26
CA LEU A 7 -21.47 8.05 -0.78
C LEU A 7 -22.17 7.39 -1.96
N TYR A 8 -23.09 8.11 -2.59
CA TYR A 8 -23.74 7.72 -3.84
C TYR A 8 -23.58 8.82 -4.88
N ALA A 9 -22.93 8.48 -6.00
CA ALA A 9 -22.81 9.35 -7.16
C ALA A 9 -23.45 8.71 -8.39
N GLU A 10 -23.95 9.53 -9.30
CA GLU A 10 -24.43 9.09 -10.60
C GLU A 10 -24.07 10.10 -11.69
N PHE A 11 -24.13 9.63 -12.93
CA PHE A 11 -23.97 10.52 -14.07
C PHE A 11 -25.30 11.21 -14.41
N ASP A 12 -25.37 12.52 -14.19
CA ASP A 12 -26.46 13.38 -14.60
C ASP A 12 -26.21 13.91 -16.03
N ILE A 13 -27.24 13.91 -16.87
CA ILE A 13 -27.08 14.29 -18.28
C ILE A 13 -26.78 15.78 -18.48
N ASP A 14 -27.29 16.63 -17.60
CA ASP A 14 -27.19 18.09 -17.68
C ASP A 14 -26.03 18.61 -16.82
N LYS A 15 -25.76 17.95 -15.68
CA LYS A 15 -24.73 18.36 -14.72
C LYS A 15 -23.42 17.59 -14.81
N GLY A 16 -23.41 16.42 -15.45
CA GLY A 16 -22.27 15.50 -15.43
C GLY A 16 -22.21 14.69 -14.13
N SER A 17 -20.99 14.35 -13.69
CA SER A 17 -20.77 13.63 -12.43
C SER A 17 -21.41 14.37 -11.26
N THR A 18 -22.37 13.72 -10.57
CA THR A 18 -23.12 14.34 -9.48
C THR A 18 -23.17 13.42 -8.27
N LEU A 19 -22.78 13.93 -7.11
CA LEU A 19 -23.01 13.26 -5.83
C LEU A 19 -24.47 13.49 -5.41
N ARG A 20 -25.25 12.41 -5.30
CA ARG A 20 -26.70 12.47 -5.06
C ARG A 20 -27.07 12.35 -3.59
N ALA A 21 -26.36 11.51 -2.86
CA ALA A 21 -26.63 11.25 -1.46
C ALA A 21 -25.34 10.83 -0.74
N SER A 22 -25.31 11.06 0.57
CA SER A 22 -24.28 10.59 1.48
C SER A 22 -24.87 10.33 2.85
N PHE A 23 -24.21 9.49 3.63
CA PHE A 23 -24.62 9.16 5.00
C PHE A 23 -23.38 8.83 5.85
N PRO A 24 -23.34 9.21 7.15
CA PRO A 24 -24.35 9.97 7.89
C PRO A 24 -24.38 11.46 7.58
N THR A 25 -23.34 12.01 6.96
CA THR A 25 -23.26 13.44 6.67
C THR A 25 -23.99 13.76 5.36
N ALA A 26 -24.75 14.86 5.33
CA ALA A 26 -25.40 15.32 4.11
C ALA A 26 -24.38 15.83 3.09
N PRO A 27 -24.63 15.71 1.76
CA PRO A 27 -23.64 16.06 0.75
C PRO A 27 -23.07 17.47 0.88
N ASP A 28 -23.92 18.45 1.19
CA ASP A 28 -23.58 19.87 1.35
C ASP A 28 -22.75 20.18 2.61
N GLU A 29 -22.52 19.18 3.48
CA GLU A 29 -21.70 19.32 4.68
C GLU A 29 -20.43 18.46 4.67
N LEU A 30 -20.16 17.72 3.57
CA LEU A 30 -18.98 16.85 3.45
C LEU A 30 -17.66 17.62 3.49
N ASP A 31 -17.66 18.89 3.08
CA ASP A 31 -16.49 19.77 3.18
C ASP A 31 -16.11 20.04 4.66
N LYS A 32 -17.07 19.99 5.58
CA LYS A 32 -16.84 20.14 7.02
C LYS A 32 -16.30 18.86 7.65
N THR A 33 -16.70 17.69 7.17
CA THR A 33 -16.36 16.40 7.80
C THR A 33 -15.17 15.71 7.15
N VAL A 34 -15.16 15.62 5.82
CA VAL A 34 -14.14 14.93 5.02
C VAL A 34 -13.28 15.89 4.19
N LEU A 35 -13.43 17.21 4.37
CA LEU A 35 -12.58 18.26 3.79
C LEU A 35 -12.54 18.25 2.25
N ARG A 36 -13.60 17.75 1.60
CA ARG A 36 -13.74 17.70 0.14
C ARG A 36 -15.16 18.02 -0.27
N THR A 37 -15.30 18.63 -1.45
CA THR A 37 -16.61 19.02 -1.96
C THR A 37 -17.34 17.82 -2.59
N PRO A 38 -18.68 17.90 -2.75
CA PRO A 38 -19.46 16.89 -3.46
C PRO A 38 -18.94 16.59 -4.87
N GLU A 39 -18.47 17.60 -5.59
CA GLU A 39 -17.96 17.49 -6.96
C GLU A 39 -16.70 16.65 -7.01
N PHE A 40 -15.77 16.87 -6.06
CA PHE A 40 -14.56 16.05 -5.93
C PHE A 40 -14.92 14.57 -5.81
N PHE A 41 -15.86 14.23 -4.93
CA PHE A 41 -16.29 12.84 -4.74
C PHE A 41 -16.92 12.26 -6.01
N ALA A 42 -17.83 13.00 -6.65
CA ALA A 42 -18.47 12.54 -7.87
C ALA A 42 -17.45 12.21 -8.97
N ASP A 43 -16.44 13.06 -9.14
CA ASP A 43 -15.40 12.90 -10.14
C ASP A 43 -14.40 11.77 -9.84
N MET A 44 -14.15 11.48 -8.55
CA MET A 44 -13.35 10.33 -8.12
C MET A 44 -14.11 9.00 -8.28
N MET A 45 -15.44 9.02 -8.06
CA MET A 45 -16.32 7.85 -8.11
C MET A 45 -16.72 7.46 -9.55
N LEU A 46 -16.70 8.41 -10.48
CA LEU A 46 -17.08 8.22 -11.89
C LEU A 46 -15.86 8.45 -12.79
N PRO A 47 -14.92 7.49 -12.86
CA PRO A 47 -13.68 7.68 -13.59
C PRO A 47 -13.89 7.85 -15.10
N GLU A 48 -12.94 8.52 -15.76
CA GLU A 48 -13.01 8.73 -17.19
C GLU A 48 -13.01 7.39 -17.95
N GLY A 49 -13.89 7.28 -18.94
CA GLY A 49 -14.04 6.04 -19.73
C GLY A 49 -14.89 4.95 -19.08
N VAL A 50 -15.50 5.19 -17.91
CA VAL A 50 -16.35 4.20 -17.21
C VAL A 50 -17.53 3.69 -18.04
N HIS A 51 -18.05 4.51 -18.96
CA HIS A 51 -19.15 4.13 -19.85
C HIS A 51 -18.80 2.98 -20.81
N ASN A 52 -17.50 2.69 -21.02
CA ASN A 52 -17.05 1.57 -21.85
C ASN A 52 -16.96 0.25 -21.06
N ARG A 53 -17.41 0.23 -19.80
CA ARG A 53 -17.26 -0.90 -18.88
C ARG A 53 -18.57 -1.16 -18.15
N GLU A 54 -18.90 -2.43 -17.95
CA GLU A 54 -20.05 -2.81 -17.12
C GLU A 54 -19.81 -2.48 -15.64
N GLN A 55 -18.59 -2.68 -15.15
CA GLN A 55 -18.20 -2.38 -13.78
C GLN A 55 -16.73 -1.96 -13.72
N ASP A 56 -16.42 -1.03 -12.82
CA ASP A 56 -15.05 -0.62 -12.47
C ASP A 56 -15.01 -0.22 -10.98
N TYR A 57 -13.84 0.14 -10.47
CA TYR A 57 -13.67 0.68 -9.13
C TYR A 57 -12.56 1.72 -9.09
N THR A 58 -12.59 2.62 -8.11
CA THR A 58 -11.49 3.53 -7.82
C THR A 58 -11.11 3.43 -6.35
N VAL A 59 -9.82 3.64 -6.08
CA VAL A 59 -9.32 3.88 -4.73
C VAL A 59 -8.77 5.30 -4.73
N PHE A 60 -9.12 6.09 -3.74
CA PHE A 60 -8.58 7.43 -3.58
C PHE A 60 -8.42 7.76 -2.10
N PHE A 61 -7.51 8.69 -1.82
CA PHE A 61 -7.14 9.04 -0.45
C PHE A 61 -7.52 10.48 -0.16
N ILE A 62 -8.00 10.70 1.06
CA ILE A 62 -8.22 12.04 1.59
C ILE A 62 -7.19 12.26 2.68
N HIS A 63 -6.23 13.12 2.37
CA HIS A 63 -5.19 13.50 3.30
C HIS A 63 -5.67 14.62 4.21
N LYS A 64 -5.58 14.41 5.53
CA LYS A 64 -5.83 15.42 6.57
C LYS A 64 -4.66 15.43 7.54
N ASP A 65 -3.84 16.47 7.48
CA ASP A 65 -2.63 16.61 8.31
C ASP A 65 -1.71 15.37 8.21
N SER A 66 -1.66 14.56 9.27
CA SER A 66 -0.87 13.32 9.37
C SER A 66 -1.71 12.05 9.23
N THR A 67 -3.02 12.18 8.96
CA THR A 67 -3.93 11.04 8.76
C THR A 67 -4.39 10.92 7.31
N VAL A 68 -4.75 9.70 6.93
CA VAL A 68 -5.25 9.38 5.60
C VAL A 68 -6.57 8.64 5.78
N LYS A 69 -7.62 9.15 5.13
CA LYS A 69 -8.87 8.41 4.93
C LYS A 69 -8.80 7.66 3.61
N TYR A 70 -9.12 6.39 3.67
CA TYR A 70 -9.17 5.47 2.54
C TYR A 70 -10.57 5.48 1.96
N CYS A 71 -10.67 5.70 0.66
CA CYS A 71 -11.95 5.66 -0.05
C CYS A 71 -11.91 4.57 -1.10
N LEU A 72 -12.88 3.66 -1.03
CA LEU A 72 -13.14 2.66 -2.09
C LEU A 72 -14.46 3.03 -2.74
N SER A 73 -14.45 3.21 -4.06
CA SER A 73 -15.67 3.36 -4.86
C SER A 73 -15.80 2.22 -5.85
N VAL A 74 -17.01 1.69 -5.99
CA VAL A 74 -17.39 0.78 -7.08
C VAL A 74 -18.39 1.51 -7.97
N VAL A 75 -18.27 1.33 -9.27
CA VAL A 75 -19.14 1.95 -10.27
C VAL A 75 -19.64 0.90 -11.23
N LYS A 76 -20.92 1.00 -11.61
CA LYS A 76 -21.57 0.10 -12.56
C LYS A 76 -22.32 0.90 -13.61
N THR A 77 -22.17 0.46 -14.86
CA THR A 77 -22.85 1.01 -16.04
C THR A 77 -23.86 0.00 -16.53
N LEU A 78 -25.13 0.39 -16.58
CA LEU A 78 -26.19 -0.40 -17.21
C LEU A 78 -26.60 0.27 -18.51
N HIS A 79 -26.38 -0.41 -19.64
CA HIS A 79 -26.84 0.06 -20.95
C HIS A 79 -28.37 -0.04 -21.02
N ASP A 80 -29.01 1.06 -21.39
CA ASP A 80 -30.46 1.17 -21.47
C ASP A 80 -30.82 2.08 -22.64
N ALA A 81 -31.36 1.48 -23.71
CA ALA A 81 -31.73 2.19 -24.93
C ALA A 81 -32.89 3.17 -24.73
N THR A 82 -33.61 3.09 -23.61
CA THR A 82 -34.73 3.98 -23.28
C THR A 82 -34.27 5.32 -22.69
N VAL A 83 -33.04 5.40 -22.17
CA VAL A 83 -32.48 6.65 -21.63
C VAL A 83 -31.68 7.41 -22.68
N ARG A 84 -31.66 8.74 -22.56
CA ARG A 84 -31.14 9.66 -23.59
C ARG A 84 -29.66 9.46 -23.95
N ARG A 85 -28.84 8.92 -23.04
CA ARG A 85 -27.42 8.57 -23.29
C ARG A 85 -27.17 7.08 -23.57
N GLY A 86 -28.22 6.26 -23.62
CA GLY A 86 -28.08 4.81 -23.85
C GLY A 86 -27.50 4.02 -22.68
N ALA A 87 -27.21 4.66 -21.54
CA ALA A 87 -26.73 4.01 -20.32
C ALA A 87 -27.03 4.82 -19.06
N ARG A 88 -27.16 4.12 -17.92
CA ARG A 88 -27.24 4.65 -16.56
C ARG A 88 -25.97 4.26 -15.81
N VAL A 89 -25.26 5.23 -15.23
CA VAL A 89 -24.01 5.01 -14.50
C VAL A 89 -24.20 5.42 -13.05
N LYS A 90 -23.95 4.49 -12.13
CA LYS A 90 -24.09 4.68 -10.69
C LYS A 90 -22.84 4.19 -9.98
N ALA A 91 -22.42 4.92 -8.95
CA ALA A 91 -21.29 4.58 -8.13
C ALA A 91 -21.61 4.70 -6.64
N VAL A 92 -21.11 3.77 -5.84
CA VAL A 92 -21.18 3.81 -4.38
C VAL A 92 -19.76 3.79 -3.83
N ALA A 93 -19.50 4.58 -2.79
CA ALA A 93 -18.22 4.59 -2.12
C ALA A 93 -18.35 4.52 -0.61
N ILE A 94 -17.29 4.05 0.03
CA ILE A 94 -17.07 4.14 1.47
C ILE A 94 -15.84 4.98 1.74
N CYS A 95 -15.86 5.73 2.85
CA CYS A 95 -14.70 6.36 3.44
C CYS A 95 -14.39 5.68 4.78
N SER A 96 -13.14 5.34 5.04
CA SER A 96 -12.69 4.62 6.24
C SER A 96 -11.35 5.14 6.73
N ASP A 97 -11.12 5.05 8.04
CA ASP A 97 -9.78 5.22 8.62
C ASP A 97 -8.93 3.93 8.55
N HIS A 98 -9.52 2.83 8.05
CA HIS A 98 -8.88 1.53 7.94
C HIS A 98 -8.56 1.20 6.48
N HIS A 99 -7.29 0.88 6.20
CA HIS A 99 -6.83 0.52 4.85
C HIS A 99 -7.47 -0.76 4.30
N PHE A 100 -7.91 -1.67 5.17
CA PHE A 100 -8.61 -2.91 4.78
C PHE A 100 -10.03 -2.65 4.28
N CYS A 101 -10.48 -1.39 4.17
CA CYS A 101 -11.81 -1.09 3.65
C CYS A 101 -12.00 -1.60 2.19
N ILE A 102 -10.91 -1.89 1.50
CA ILE A 102 -10.93 -2.44 0.15
C ILE A 102 -11.61 -3.83 0.11
N ALA A 103 -11.54 -4.61 1.19
CA ALA A 103 -12.21 -5.89 1.34
C ALA A 103 -13.75 -5.82 1.24
N PHE A 104 -14.36 -4.64 1.38
CA PHE A 104 -15.83 -4.46 1.33
C PHE A 104 -16.38 -4.25 -0.08
N LYS A 105 -15.57 -4.43 -1.13
CA LYS A 105 -15.97 -4.23 -2.53
C LYS A 105 -17.24 -4.98 -2.94
N ASP A 106 -17.41 -6.21 -2.47
CA ASP A 106 -18.59 -7.03 -2.79
C ASP A 106 -19.86 -6.47 -2.15
N ILE A 107 -19.76 -5.90 -0.94
CA ILE A 107 -20.87 -5.21 -0.27
C ILE A 107 -21.27 -3.96 -1.07
N LEU A 108 -20.30 -3.18 -1.59
CA LEU A 108 -20.60 -2.02 -2.44
C LEU A 108 -21.27 -2.42 -3.75
N THR A 109 -20.89 -3.55 -4.32
CA THR A 109 -21.54 -4.09 -5.52
C THR A 109 -23.02 -4.39 -5.26
N ILE A 110 -23.33 -5.01 -4.12
CA ILE A 110 -24.72 -5.27 -3.69
C ILE A 110 -25.48 -3.95 -3.44
N ALA A 111 -24.83 -2.96 -2.84
CA ALA A 111 -25.43 -1.64 -2.61
C ALA A 111 -25.85 -0.96 -3.93
N ILE A 112 -24.97 -1.02 -4.94
CA ILE A 112 -25.24 -0.49 -6.28
C ILE A 112 -26.42 -1.20 -6.92
N ASP A 113 -26.51 -2.52 -6.81
CA ASP A 113 -27.64 -3.29 -7.35
C ASP A 113 -28.96 -2.90 -6.69
N LYS A 114 -28.97 -2.68 -5.36
CA LYS A 114 -30.13 -2.15 -4.64
C LYS A 114 -30.50 -0.74 -5.11
N LEU A 115 -29.54 0.13 -5.39
CA LEU A 115 -29.79 1.46 -5.96
C LEU A 115 -30.34 1.41 -7.39
N PHE A 116 -29.91 0.45 -8.22
CA PHE A 116 -30.51 0.25 -9.54
C PHE A 116 -31.95 -0.26 -9.44
N ALA A 117 -32.23 -1.12 -8.45
CA ALA A 117 -33.55 -1.70 -8.20
C ALA A 117 -34.60 -0.67 -7.77
N LEU A 118 -34.20 0.51 -7.28
CA LEU A 118 -35.13 1.62 -7.00
C LEU A 118 -35.87 2.09 -8.25
N GLY A 119 -35.27 1.96 -9.44
CA GLY A 119 -35.91 2.31 -10.71
C GLY A 119 -36.51 3.71 -10.71
N SER A 120 -37.78 3.84 -11.13
CA SER A 120 -38.50 5.12 -11.15
C SER A 120 -38.90 5.66 -9.78
N ASN A 121 -38.77 4.85 -8.71
CA ASN A 121 -39.08 5.27 -7.34
C ASN A 121 -37.87 5.94 -6.66
N GLU A 122 -36.75 6.07 -7.36
CA GLU A 122 -35.55 6.67 -6.85
C GLU A 122 -35.76 8.15 -6.51
N SER A 123 -35.60 8.44 -5.22
CA SER A 123 -35.55 9.77 -4.63
C SER A 123 -34.33 9.88 -3.72
N ALA A 124 -33.95 11.12 -3.36
CA ALA A 124 -32.87 11.34 -2.40
C ALA A 124 -33.08 10.57 -1.08
N ALA A 125 -34.31 10.55 -0.57
CA ALA A 125 -34.66 9.81 0.65
C ALA A 125 -34.43 8.29 0.49
N SER A 126 -34.99 7.69 -0.56
CA SER A 126 -34.83 6.24 -0.80
C SER A 126 -33.37 5.83 -1.08
N ALA A 127 -32.58 6.71 -1.71
CA ALA A 127 -31.16 6.44 -1.91
C ALA A 127 -30.39 6.52 -0.59
N THR A 128 -30.71 7.51 0.26
CA THR A 128 -30.16 7.62 1.62
C THR A 128 -30.55 6.41 2.48
N ASP A 129 -31.76 5.85 2.35
CA ASP A 129 -32.14 4.64 3.09
C ASP A 129 -31.26 3.44 2.73
N VAL A 130 -30.93 3.28 1.44
CA VAL A 130 -30.00 2.23 0.98
C VAL A 130 -28.59 2.48 1.52
N LEU A 131 -28.13 3.74 1.51
CA LEU A 131 -26.84 4.12 2.08
C LEU A 131 -26.78 3.91 3.60
N GLN A 132 -27.82 4.24 4.34
CA GLN A 132 -27.90 3.99 5.77
C GLN A 132 -27.81 2.48 6.05
N SER A 133 -28.55 1.66 5.29
CA SER A 133 -28.45 0.20 5.41
C SER A 133 -27.03 -0.31 5.09
N LEU A 134 -26.37 0.24 4.07
CA LEU A 134 -24.97 -0.08 3.75
C LEU A 134 -24.03 0.26 4.90
N TYR A 135 -24.18 1.47 5.45
CA TYR A 135 -23.36 1.97 6.55
C TYR A 135 -23.49 1.08 7.79
N ASP A 136 -24.72 0.68 8.13
CA ASP A 136 -24.99 -0.21 9.26
C ASP A 136 -24.40 -1.60 9.02
N VAL A 137 -24.55 -2.15 7.82
CA VAL A 137 -24.00 -3.47 7.44
C VAL A 137 -22.48 -3.49 7.57
N ILE A 138 -21.79 -2.49 7.01
CA ILE A 138 -20.33 -2.42 7.08
C ILE A 138 -19.86 -2.26 8.54
N ASN A 139 -20.49 -1.38 9.29
CA ASN A 139 -20.10 -1.12 10.68
C ASN A 139 -20.44 -2.25 11.65
N ALA A 140 -21.30 -3.19 11.26
CA ALA A 140 -21.63 -4.40 12.02
C ALA A 140 -20.68 -5.58 11.76
N VAL A 141 -19.79 -5.50 10.75
CA VAL A 141 -18.82 -6.58 10.47
C VAL A 141 -17.83 -6.73 11.62
N ASP A 142 -17.66 -7.95 12.13
CA ASP A 142 -16.63 -8.23 13.11
C ASP A 142 -15.26 -8.20 12.43
N VAL A 143 -14.45 -7.21 12.84
CA VAL A 143 -13.05 -7.02 12.43
C VAL A 143 -12.12 -7.02 13.64
N SER A 144 -12.61 -7.43 14.83
CA SER A 144 -11.86 -7.37 16.08
C SER A 144 -10.54 -8.13 16.00
N GLY A 145 -10.52 -9.28 15.30
CA GLY A 145 -9.29 -10.04 15.06
C GLY A 145 -8.23 -9.27 14.27
N VAL A 146 -8.65 -8.44 13.30
CA VAL A 146 -7.74 -7.60 12.51
C VAL A 146 -7.26 -6.42 13.35
N THR A 147 -8.18 -5.70 13.99
CA THR A 147 -7.85 -4.48 14.73
C THR A 147 -7.03 -4.75 15.98
N ASN A 148 -7.24 -5.89 16.65
CA ASN A 148 -6.44 -6.28 17.81
C ASN A 148 -5.04 -6.69 17.39
N LEU A 149 -4.89 -7.46 16.31
CA LEU A 149 -3.58 -7.83 15.79
C LEU A 149 -2.75 -6.60 15.38
N GLN A 150 -3.38 -5.62 14.72
CA GLN A 150 -2.71 -4.39 14.28
C GLN A 150 -2.21 -3.51 15.44
N GLN A 151 -2.64 -3.76 16.68
CA GLN A 151 -2.10 -3.10 17.87
C GLN A 151 -0.75 -3.68 18.32
N SER A 152 -0.38 -4.88 17.85
CA SER A 152 0.87 -5.56 18.21
C SER A 152 1.78 -5.75 17.01
N GLU A 153 2.76 -4.85 16.86
CA GLU A 153 3.75 -5.00 15.79
C GLU A 153 4.57 -6.29 15.89
N VAL A 154 4.78 -6.80 17.11
CA VAL A 154 5.49 -8.07 17.34
C VAL A 154 4.70 -9.23 16.77
N GLU A 155 3.39 -9.29 17.01
CA GLU A 155 2.54 -10.34 16.45
C GLU A 155 2.45 -10.26 14.92
N VAL A 156 2.32 -9.06 14.37
CA VAL A 156 2.36 -8.84 12.91
C VAL A 156 3.68 -9.33 12.31
N ARG A 157 4.83 -9.01 12.92
CA ARG A 157 6.15 -9.50 12.49
C ARG A 157 6.25 -11.02 12.58
N LEU A 158 5.78 -11.62 13.67
CA LEU A 158 5.79 -13.08 13.86
C LEU A 158 4.90 -13.82 12.85
N LEU A 159 3.75 -13.24 12.48
CA LEU A 159 2.88 -13.80 11.45
C LEU A 159 3.54 -13.74 10.06
N LYS A 160 4.09 -12.58 9.66
CA LYS A 160 4.85 -12.42 8.40
C LYS A 160 5.99 -13.43 8.29
N ARG A 161 6.67 -13.69 9.40
CA ARG A 161 7.77 -14.65 9.48
C ARG A 161 7.35 -16.06 9.05
N THR A 162 6.09 -16.45 9.20
CA THR A 162 5.65 -17.82 8.95
C THR A 162 5.73 -18.25 7.47
N MET A 163 5.90 -17.32 6.54
CA MET A 163 5.64 -17.54 5.12
C MET A 163 6.84 -17.47 4.17
N CYS A 164 7.99 -16.96 4.62
CA CYS A 164 9.14 -16.70 3.74
C CYS A 164 10.13 -17.90 3.61
N ALA A 165 9.71 -19.12 3.94
CA ALA A 165 10.58 -20.30 3.89
C ALA A 165 10.53 -20.98 2.51
N LYS A 166 11.69 -21.22 1.90
CA LYS A 166 11.83 -22.23 0.84
C LYS A 166 11.40 -23.58 1.44
N PRO A 167 10.49 -24.35 0.84
CA PRO A 167 10.28 -25.73 1.26
C PRO A 167 11.61 -26.48 1.15
N LEU A 168 12.00 -27.22 2.20
CA LEU A 168 13.17 -28.11 2.17
C LEU A 168 13.01 -29.29 1.17
N GLY A 169 11.87 -29.37 0.49
CA GLY A 169 11.54 -30.28 -0.61
C GLY A 169 10.03 -30.37 -0.80
N GLY A 170 9.55 -30.46 -2.05
CA GLY A 170 8.13 -30.57 -2.41
C GLY A 170 7.59 -29.38 -3.20
N ALA A 171 6.36 -29.52 -3.72
CA ALA A 171 5.66 -28.43 -4.42
C ALA A 171 5.49 -27.22 -3.49
N VAL A 172 5.74 -26.02 -4.02
CA VAL A 172 5.60 -24.75 -3.30
C VAL A 172 4.14 -24.58 -2.88
N HIS A 173 3.85 -24.82 -1.60
CA HIS A 173 2.58 -24.46 -0.96
C HIS A 173 2.84 -23.37 0.08
N THR A 174 3.49 -22.28 -0.31
CA THR A 174 3.44 -21.03 0.47
C THR A 174 2.16 -20.30 0.06
N SER A 175 1.00 -20.80 0.48
CA SER A 175 -0.26 -20.12 0.13
C SER A 175 -0.41 -18.88 1.00
N ASP A 176 -0.53 -17.71 0.38
CA ASP A 176 -0.91 -16.43 1.02
C ASP A 176 -2.24 -16.51 1.79
N GLU A 177 -2.97 -17.62 1.67
CA GLU A 177 -4.21 -17.93 2.38
C GLU A 177 -4.06 -17.92 3.91
N SER A 178 -2.87 -18.19 4.47
CA SER A 178 -2.68 -18.21 5.93
C SER A 178 -2.65 -16.83 6.61
N LEU A 179 -2.59 -15.73 5.85
CA LEU A 179 -2.60 -14.35 6.38
C LEU A 179 -3.90 -13.61 6.09
N VAL A 180 -4.98 -14.35 5.93
CA VAL A 180 -6.30 -13.79 5.67
C VAL A 180 -7.19 -14.02 6.86
N TYR A 181 -7.72 -12.94 7.41
CA TYR A 181 -8.85 -12.98 8.32
C TYR A 181 -10.13 -13.15 7.52
N THR A 182 -10.83 -14.26 7.76
CA THR A 182 -12.12 -14.51 7.13
C THR A 182 -13.23 -14.08 8.07
N THR A 183 -14.12 -13.24 7.57
CA THR A 183 -15.33 -12.79 8.29
C THR A 183 -16.51 -12.77 7.31
N HIS A 184 -17.66 -12.28 7.75
CA HIS A 184 -18.82 -12.15 6.89
C HIS A 184 -19.62 -10.89 7.24
N ALA A 185 -20.25 -10.30 6.24
CA ALA A 185 -21.30 -9.31 6.42
C ALA A 185 -22.67 -9.97 6.24
N SER A 186 -23.67 -9.44 6.92
CA SER A 186 -25.06 -9.88 6.81
C SER A 186 -25.90 -8.72 6.28
N TRP A 187 -26.45 -8.85 5.07
CA TRP A 187 -27.35 -7.84 4.50
C TRP A 187 -28.71 -8.46 4.16
N GLY A 188 -29.68 -8.29 5.05
CA GLY A 188 -30.96 -8.99 4.94
C GLY A 188 -30.75 -10.50 5.11
N ASN A 189 -31.08 -11.28 4.07
CA ASN A 189 -30.91 -12.74 4.07
C ASN A 189 -29.59 -13.20 3.41
N GLU A 190 -28.79 -12.27 2.89
CA GLU A 190 -27.53 -12.58 2.22
C GLU A 190 -26.37 -12.56 3.22
N SER A 191 -25.57 -13.63 3.21
CA SER A 191 -24.29 -13.70 3.92
C SER A 191 -23.17 -13.50 2.91
N ILE A 192 -22.38 -12.44 3.09
CA ILE A 192 -21.35 -11.99 2.16
C ILE A 192 -20.00 -12.35 2.80
N PRO A 193 -19.26 -13.35 2.27
CA PRO A 193 -17.95 -13.70 2.81
C PRO A 193 -16.94 -12.59 2.52
N LEU A 194 -16.13 -12.25 3.52
CA LEU A 194 -15.10 -11.22 3.43
C LEU A 194 -13.74 -11.80 3.80
N LYS A 195 -12.71 -11.31 3.11
CA LYS A 195 -11.31 -11.68 3.30
C LYS A 195 -10.48 -10.43 3.51
N ILE A 196 -9.87 -10.30 4.69
CA ILE A 196 -9.04 -9.15 5.07
C ILE A 196 -7.60 -9.62 5.28
N LYS A 197 -6.61 -8.94 4.68
CA LYS A 197 -5.20 -9.30 4.90
C LYS A 197 -4.73 -8.82 6.27
N LEU A 198 -4.15 -9.71 7.06
CA LEU A 198 -3.78 -9.46 8.45
C LEU A 198 -2.50 -8.64 8.64
N CYS A 199 -1.57 -8.71 7.70
CA CYS A 199 -0.19 -8.28 7.90
C CYS A 199 0.22 -7.04 7.08
N ASN A 200 -0.72 -6.27 6.56
CA ASN A 200 -0.37 -5.05 5.86
C ASN A 200 0.13 -3.99 6.85
N THR A 201 1.31 -3.41 6.57
CA THR A 201 1.75 -2.20 7.27
C THR A 201 0.92 -0.99 6.83
N GLN A 202 1.05 0.15 7.50
CA GLN A 202 0.28 1.37 7.17
C GLN A 202 0.42 1.81 5.70
N ASP A 203 1.60 1.66 5.11
CA ASP A 203 1.84 1.99 3.69
C ASP A 203 1.56 0.83 2.73
N GLN A 204 1.30 -0.37 3.23
CA GLN A 204 0.97 -1.54 2.40
C GLN A 204 -0.54 -1.67 2.26
N HIS A 205 -0.99 -1.96 1.04
CA HIS A 205 -2.40 -2.08 0.72
C HIS A 205 -2.76 -3.53 0.40
N GLU A 206 -4.04 -3.89 0.52
CA GLU A 206 -4.51 -5.23 0.15
C GLU A 206 -4.32 -5.48 -1.35
N GLU A 207 -4.62 -4.44 -2.12
CA GLU A 207 -4.31 -4.26 -3.53
C GLU A 207 -2.86 -3.81 -3.72
N GLY A 208 -2.39 -3.80 -4.97
CA GLY A 208 -1.04 -3.36 -5.30
C GLY A 208 -0.04 -4.51 -5.36
N SER A 209 -0.24 -5.42 -6.30
CA SER A 209 0.60 -6.60 -6.54
C SER A 209 1.98 -6.19 -7.09
N LEU A 210 3.05 -6.58 -6.40
CA LEU A 210 4.42 -6.44 -6.94
C LEU A 210 4.64 -7.40 -8.11
N ILE A 211 4.06 -8.59 -8.08
CA ILE A 211 4.11 -9.53 -9.21
C ILE A 211 3.54 -8.87 -10.47
N ASP A 212 2.40 -8.19 -10.38
CA ASP A 212 1.78 -7.53 -11.55
C ASP A 212 2.60 -6.32 -12.03
N LEU A 213 3.23 -5.60 -11.10
CA LEU A 213 4.15 -4.50 -11.42
C LEU A 213 5.39 -5.01 -12.16
N ILE A 214 6.02 -6.07 -11.64
CA ILE A 214 7.23 -6.67 -12.22
C ILE A 214 6.92 -7.32 -13.56
N ALA A 215 5.80 -8.04 -13.68
CA ALA A 215 5.34 -8.58 -14.95
C ALA A 215 5.12 -7.49 -16.01
N LYS A 216 4.75 -6.27 -15.60
CA LYS A 216 4.50 -5.15 -16.51
C LYS A 216 5.79 -4.44 -16.97
N PHE A 217 6.77 -4.28 -16.07
CA PHE A 217 7.95 -3.44 -16.32
C PHE A 217 9.27 -4.21 -16.37
N GLY A 218 9.30 -5.49 -15.98
CA GLY A 218 10.51 -6.32 -15.95
C GLY A 218 11.65 -5.64 -15.18
N ASP A 219 12.84 -5.64 -15.79
CA ASP A 219 14.03 -4.95 -15.28
C ASP A 219 13.79 -3.46 -14.98
N GLN A 220 12.89 -2.80 -15.73
CA GLN A 220 12.60 -1.38 -15.54
C GLN A 220 11.87 -1.09 -14.22
N THR A 221 11.41 -2.12 -13.50
CA THR A 221 10.88 -1.99 -12.13
C THR A 221 11.85 -1.25 -11.22
N MET A 222 13.16 -1.45 -11.38
CA MET A 222 14.16 -0.75 -10.57
C MET A 222 14.27 0.75 -10.88
N GLN A 223 13.84 1.19 -12.07
CA GLN A 223 13.70 2.63 -12.36
C GLN A 223 12.57 3.23 -11.54
N ILE A 224 11.46 2.49 -11.38
CA ILE A 224 10.33 2.91 -10.54
C ILE A 224 10.77 2.91 -9.07
N TYR A 225 11.45 1.86 -8.60
CA TYR A 225 12.03 1.78 -7.25
C TYR A 225 12.86 3.03 -6.92
N ASN A 226 13.83 3.36 -7.77
CA ASN A 226 14.72 4.50 -7.55
C ASN A 226 13.97 5.85 -7.65
N ALA A 227 12.99 5.97 -8.55
CA ALA A 227 12.16 7.16 -8.67
C ALA A 227 11.32 7.40 -7.40
N VAL A 228 10.70 6.35 -6.86
CA VAL A 228 9.90 6.42 -5.61
C VAL A 228 10.80 6.78 -4.43
N LEU A 229 11.94 6.10 -4.30
CA LEU A 229 12.92 6.31 -3.21
C LEU A 229 13.45 7.75 -3.18
N THR A 230 13.78 8.29 -4.35
CA THR A 230 14.38 9.63 -4.47
C THR A 230 13.34 10.75 -4.48
N GLY A 231 12.04 10.42 -4.45
CA GLY A 231 10.96 11.39 -4.43
C GLY A 231 10.72 12.12 -5.74
N SER A 232 10.90 11.41 -6.85
CA SER A 232 10.48 11.87 -8.17
C SER A 232 8.94 11.98 -8.24
N ARG A 233 8.43 12.91 -9.05
CA ARG A 233 7.00 13.01 -9.38
C ARG A 233 6.66 11.96 -10.43
N ILE A 234 5.78 11.01 -10.09
CA ILE A 234 5.48 9.84 -10.93
C ILE A 234 4.03 9.88 -11.40
N ILE A 235 3.82 9.69 -12.70
CA ILE A 235 2.50 9.44 -13.27
C ILE A 235 2.43 8.00 -13.81
N MET A 236 1.44 7.25 -13.34
CA MET A 236 1.05 5.94 -13.85
C MET A 236 -0.16 6.12 -14.78
N LEU A 237 0.08 6.13 -16.10
CA LEU A 237 -0.97 6.36 -17.10
C LEU A 237 -1.55 5.04 -17.61
N GLY A 238 -2.84 4.81 -17.36
CA GLY A 238 -3.60 3.68 -17.89
C GLY A 238 -4.66 4.07 -18.90
N TYR A 239 -4.28 4.68 -20.03
CA TYR A 239 -5.24 5.01 -21.09
C TYR A 239 -5.91 3.74 -21.63
N GLY A 240 -7.25 3.71 -21.61
CA GLY A 240 -8.02 2.55 -22.04
C GLY A 240 -8.04 1.39 -21.03
N LEU A 241 -7.38 1.50 -19.87
CA LEU A 241 -7.41 0.49 -18.80
C LEU A 241 -8.50 0.80 -17.76
N PRO A 242 -8.97 -0.21 -16.98
CA PRO A 242 -9.85 0.03 -15.85
C PRO A 242 -9.17 0.92 -14.81
N ALA A 243 -9.90 1.86 -14.22
CA ALA A 243 -9.35 2.78 -13.23
C ALA A 243 -8.84 2.02 -12.00
N GLY A 244 -9.52 0.94 -11.61
CA GLY A 244 -9.09 0.10 -10.48
C GLY A 244 -7.76 -0.58 -10.73
N LYS A 245 -7.46 -0.95 -11.98
CA LYS A 245 -6.16 -1.49 -12.37
C LYS A 245 -5.05 -0.44 -12.25
N VAL A 246 -5.34 0.80 -12.63
CA VAL A 246 -4.41 1.93 -12.45
C VAL A 246 -4.14 2.17 -10.97
N CYS A 247 -5.20 2.15 -10.14
CA CYS A 247 -5.07 2.27 -8.68
C CYS A 247 -4.13 1.20 -8.13
N ASN A 248 -4.28 -0.06 -8.54
CA ASN A 248 -3.44 -1.17 -8.10
C ASN A 248 -1.94 -0.89 -8.37
N TYR A 249 -1.58 -0.43 -9.58
CA TYR A 249 -0.17 -0.08 -9.88
C TYR A 249 0.37 1.08 -9.03
N VAL A 250 -0.44 2.06 -8.66
CA VAL A 250 0.00 3.11 -7.72
C VAL A 250 0.22 2.52 -6.33
N LEU A 251 -0.73 1.72 -5.85
CA LEU A 251 -0.66 1.09 -4.52
C LEU A 251 0.52 0.11 -4.41
N SER A 252 0.93 -0.55 -5.50
CA SER A 252 2.10 -1.44 -5.49
C SER A 252 3.42 -0.70 -5.29
N THR A 253 3.49 0.61 -5.60
CA THR A 253 4.74 1.38 -5.45
C THR A 253 5.23 1.49 -4.02
N SER A 254 4.33 1.50 -3.02
CA SER A 254 4.74 1.51 -1.62
C SER A 254 5.34 0.16 -1.22
N ALA A 255 4.86 -0.95 -1.78
CA ALA A 255 5.38 -2.28 -1.50
C ALA A 255 6.84 -2.48 -1.97
N LEU A 256 7.34 -1.64 -2.89
CA LEU A 256 8.74 -1.65 -3.30
C LEU A 256 9.70 -1.25 -2.17
N LEU A 257 9.24 -0.45 -1.20
CA LEU A 257 10.10 0.21 -0.21
C LEU A 257 9.60 0.07 1.23
N CYS A 258 8.31 -0.17 1.42
CA CYS A 258 7.62 -0.20 2.70
C CYS A 258 7.09 -1.61 3.00
N PRO A 259 7.50 -2.23 4.11
CA PRO A 259 8.66 -1.88 4.97
C PRO A 259 10.01 -2.08 4.22
N PRO A 260 11.16 -1.60 4.75
CA PRO A 260 11.38 -0.98 6.06
C PRO A 260 11.07 0.53 6.12
N LEU A 261 10.87 1.20 4.99
CA LEU A 261 10.48 2.61 4.98
C LEU A 261 9.01 2.75 5.40
N LEU A 262 8.60 3.99 5.67
CA LEU A 262 7.20 4.35 5.97
C LEU A 262 6.87 5.75 5.44
N GLY A 263 5.58 6.08 5.38
CA GLY A 263 5.08 7.41 5.05
C GLY A 263 5.03 7.73 3.56
N LEU A 264 5.07 6.72 2.69
CA LEU A 264 4.83 6.88 1.25
C LEU A 264 3.35 7.12 0.93
N ILE A 265 2.44 6.69 1.79
CA ILE A 265 1.00 6.86 1.56
C ILE A 265 0.59 8.32 1.34
N HIS A 266 1.29 9.28 1.96
CA HIS A 266 0.99 10.71 1.83
C HIS A 266 1.23 11.30 0.45
N ARG A 267 2.01 10.61 -0.39
CA ARG A 267 2.28 11.01 -1.77
C ARG A 267 1.55 10.16 -2.81
N GLN A 268 0.86 9.11 -2.37
CA GLN A 268 0.12 8.24 -3.27
C GLN A 268 -1.26 8.84 -3.55
N HIS A 269 -1.57 9.00 -4.84
CA HIS A 269 -2.89 9.37 -5.33
C HIS A 269 -3.34 8.25 -6.28
N PRO A 270 -3.93 7.15 -5.75
CA PRO A 270 -4.16 5.95 -6.56
C PRO A 270 -5.05 6.20 -7.78
N TYR A 271 -5.95 7.17 -7.66
CA TYR A 271 -6.66 7.76 -8.78
C TYR A 271 -6.60 9.28 -8.71
N ALA A 272 -6.32 9.91 -9.85
CA ALA A 272 -6.34 11.35 -10.07
C ALA A 272 -6.89 11.64 -11.48
N ASN A 273 -7.46 12.82 -11.66
CA ASN A 273 -8.07 13.24 -12.92
C ASN A 273 -7.73 14.71 -13.23
N LEU A 274 -8.34 15.26 -14.28
CA LEU A 274 -8.10 16.64 -14.70
C LEU A 274 -8.99 17.68 -14.00
N THR A 275 -10.00 17.25 -13.24
CA THR A 275 -10.90 18.16 -12.54
C THR A 275 -10.31 18.67 -11.24
N ASP A 276 -9.48 17.86 -10.57
CA ASP A 276 -8.69 18.26 -9.41
C ASP A 276 -7.18 17.97 -9.60
N LEU A 277 -6.40 19.04 -9.76
CA LEU A 277 -4.94 18.99 -9.90
C LEU A 277 -4.19 19.33 -8.60
N ALA A 278 -4.87 19.39 -7.45
CA ALA A 278 -4.24 19.72 -6.17
C ALA A 278 -3.07 18.79 -5.82
N PHE A 279 -3.14 17.52 -6.24
CA PHE A 279 -2.08 16.53 -6.05
C PHE A 279 -0.73 16.93 -6.66
N LEU A 280 -0.71 17.78 -7.71
CA LEU A 280 0.53 18.27 -8.32
C LEU A 280 1.38 19.09 -7.36
N SER A 281 0.77 19.62 -6.30
CA SER A 281 1.47 20.38 -5.24
C SER A 281 2.13 19.49 -4.20
N VAL A 282 1.86 18.18 -4.21
CA VAL A 282 2.42 17.22 -3.25
C VAL A 282 3.84 16.82 -3.69
N PRO A 283 4.88 17.07 -2.86
CA PRO A 283 6.26 16.76 -3.24
C PRO A 283 6.50 15.28 -3.55
N GLY A 284 6.94 15.01 -4.78
CA GLY A 284 7.19 13.66 -5.31
C GLY A 284 5.97 12.75 -5.28
N TYR A 285 4.80 13.31 -5.60
CA TYR A 285 3.56 12.55 -5.74
C TYR A 285 3.70 11.34 -6.67
N ILE A 286 2.86 10.33 -6.47
CA ILE A 286 2.70 9.15 -7.32
C ILE A 286 1.22 9.06 -7.66
N ALA A 287 0.86 9.42 -8.89
CA ALA A 287 -0.53 9.57 -9.30
C ALA A 287 -0.92 8.58 -10.40
N GLY A 288 -2.07 7.93 -10.23
CA GLY A 288 -2.69 7.07 -11.22
C GLY A 288 -3.71 7.82 -12.04
N VAL A 289 -3.57 7.85 -13.37
CA VAL A 289 -4.46 8.61 -14.25
C VAL A 289 -4.90 7.75 -15.44
N THR A 290 -6.09 8.02 -15.97
CA THR A 290 -6.61 7.37 -17.18
C THR A 290 -6.61 8.31 -18.40
N ASN A 291 -6.48 9.63 -18.18
CA ASN A 291 -6.46 10.61 -19.26
C ASN A 291 -5.11 10.66 -20.00
N PRO A 292 -5.07 10.52 -21.34
CA PRO A 292 -3.82 10.57 -22.08
C PRO A 292 -3.17 11.97 -22.10
N MET A 293 -3.91 13.04 -21.74
CA MET A 293 -3.36 14.40 -21.68
C MET A 293 -2.14 14.51 -20.75
N PHE A 294 -2.09 13.72 -19.68
CA PHE A 294 -0.96 13.71 -18.74
C PHE A 294 0.38 13.36 -19.40
N LYS A 295 0.38 12.52 -20.45
CA LYS A 295 1.61 12.16 -21.20
C LYS A 295 2.26 13.38 -21.87
N GLY A 296 1.45 14.34 -22.34
CA GLY A 296 1.94 15.54 -23.02
C GLY A 296 2.50 16.62 -22.09
N ARG A 297 2.17 16.57 -20.79
CA ARG A 297 2.47 17.59 -19.78
C ARG A 297 3.75 17.27 -19.02
N LYS A 298 4.90 17.34 -19.70
CA LYS A 298 6.22 17.01 -19.13
C LYS A 298 6.59 17.85 -17.91
N GLU A 299 5.98 19.02 -17.74
CA GLU A 299 6.14 19.87 -16.56
C GLU A 299 5.52 19.26 -15.29
N TRP A 300 4.57 18.32 -15.43
CA TRP A 300 3.88 17.72 -14.29
C TRP A 300 4.70 16.61 -13.65
N TRP A 301 5.40 15.79 -14.42
CA TRP A 301 6.06 14.58 -13.93
C TRP A 301 7.56 14.56 -14.20
N ASP A 302 8.28 13.81 -13.37
CA ASP A 302 9.67 13.46 -13.58
C ASP A 302 9.80 12.09 -14.24
N VAL A 303 8.90 11.17 -13.88
CA VAL A 303 8.78 9.83 -14.48
C VAL A 303 7.34 9.57 -14.89
N HIS A 304 7.16 9.10 -16.11
CA HIS A 304 5.86 8.70 -16.65
C HIS A 304 5.91 7.23 -17.05
N CYS A 305 5.05 6.44 -16.42
CA CYS A 305 4.91 5.01 -16.66
C CYS A 305 3.63 4.74 -17.45
N ASP A 306 3.76 4.25 -18.68
CA ASP A 306 2.64 3.91 -19.54
C ASP A 306 2.19 2.46 -19.29
N LEU A 307 1.08 2.29 -18.58
CA LEU A 307 0.59 0.98 -18.14
C LEU A 307 0.03 0.14 -19.30
N ALA A 308 -0.31 0.76 -20.43
CA ALA A 308 -0.74 0.02 -21.62
C ALA A 308 0.46 -0.61 -22.33
N THR A 309 1.55 0.14 -22.51
CA THR A 309 2.72 -0.29 -23.30
C THR A 309 3.86 -0.87 -22.48
N GLY A 310 4.00 -0.48 -21.21
CA GLY A 310 5.17 -0.80 -20.37
C GLY A 310 6.31 0.20 -20.51
N GLU A 311 6.13 1.24 -21.33
CA GLU A 311 7.14 2.26 -21.56
C GLU A 311 7.29 3.17 -20.31
N ILE A 312 8.54 3.43 -19.92
CA ILE A 312 8.89 4.45 -18.91
C ILE A 312 9.60 5.60 -19.62
N LEU A 313 9.07 6.81 -19.42
CA LEU A 313 9.66 8.06 -19.92
C LEU A 313 10.15 8.89 -18.73
N ALA A 314 11.34 9.46 -18.85
CA ALA A 314 11.86 10.43 -17.88
C ALA A 314 11.84 11.84 -18.49
N SER A 315 11.49 12.86 -17.70
CA SER A 315 11.47 14.25 -18.15
C SER A 315 12.88 14.81 -18.38
N VAL A 316 13.85 14.27 -17.64
CA VAL A 316 15.28 14.53 -17.75
C VAL A 316 16.00 13.19 -17.97
N PRO A 317 17.04 13.13 -18.81
CA PRO A 317 17.83 11.91 -18.97
C PRO A 317 18.32 11.37 -17.62
N PRO A 318 18.20 10.05 -17.37
CA PRO A 318 18.69 9.48 -16.13
C PRO A 318 20.20 9.70 -16.03
N GLU A 319 20.64 10.22 -14.89
CA GLU A 319 22.06 10.30 -14.59
C GLU A 319 22.62 8.88 -14.43
N LYS A 320 23.92 8.69 -14.67
CA LYS A 320 24.59 7.43 -14.37
C LYS A 320 24.29 7.01 -12.91
N ASP A 321 23.81 5.79 -12.76
CA ASP A 321 23.54 5.16 -11.47
C ASP A 321 24.63 4.13 -11.18
N ASP A 322 25.37 4.32 -10.10
CA ASP A 322 26.42 3.38 -9.71
C ASP A 322 25.82 2.06 -9.20
N ALA A 323 24.55 2.05 -8.78
CA ALA A 323 23.85 0.86 -8.30
C ALA A 323 23.24 0.00 -9.42
N GLU A 324 23.29 0.43 -10.70
CA GLU A 324 22.57 -0.20 -11.82
C GLU A 324 22.84 -1.70 -11.96
N SER A 325 24.09 -2.14 -11.83
CA SER A 325 24.45 -3.56 -11.92
C SER A 325 23.85 -4.39 -10.79
N ILE A 326 23.86 -3.87 -9.56
CA ILE A 326 23.31 -4.58 -8.39
C ILE A 326 21.77 -4.60 -8.46
N ASP A 327 21.16 -3.50 -8.90
CA ASP A 327 19.73 -3.42 -9.14
C ASP A 327 19.29 -4.46 -10.20
N HIS A 328 20.06 -4.63 -11.28
CA HIS A 328 19.80 -5.64 -12.30
C HIS A 328 19.91 -7.07 -11.77
N ASP A 329 21.00 -7.39 -11.06
CA ASP A 329 21.18 -8.73 -10.48
C ASP A 329 20.04 -9.08 -9.50
N PHE A 330 19.63 -8.09 -8.69
CA PHE A 330 18.53 -8.25 -7.74
C PHE A 330 17.19 -8.50 -8.43
N ILE A 331 16.81 -7.67 -9.42
CA ILE A 331 15.50 -7.84 -10.07
C ILE A 331 15.45 -9.12 -10.90
N ALA A 332 16.57 -9.55 -11.49
CA ALA A 332 16.68 -10.85 -12.16
C ALA A 332 16.40 -12.01 -11.20
N GLU A 333 17.00 -12.01 -10.00
CA GLU A 333 16.73 -13.03 -8.97
C GLU A 333 15.25 -13.05 -8.56
N VAL A 334 14.63 -11.88 -8.42
CA VAL A 334 13.20 -11.77 -8.09
C VAL A 334 12.33 -12.33 -9.22
N MET A 335 12.64 -12.00 -10.48
CA MET A 335 11.90 -12.51 -11.64
C MET A 335 12.02 -14.04 -11.76
N ASP A 336 13.22 -14.60 -11.59
CA ASP A 336 13.45 -16.05 -11.55
C ASP A 336 12.64 -16.71 -10.43
N GLY A 337 12.54 -16.07 -9.27
CA GLY A 337 11.67 -16.51 -8.17
C GLY A 337 10.18 -16.49 -8.54
N ILE A 338 9.70 -15.44 -9.21
CA ILE A 338 8.31 -15.38 -9.66
C ILE A 338 8.02 -16.51 -10.66
N GLU A 339 8.92 -16.75 -11.62
CA GLU A 339 8.80 -17.86 -12.58
C GLU A 339 8.82 -19.24 -11.90
N ALA A 340 9.57 -19.37 -10.81
CA ALA A 340 9.61 -20.58 -9.98
C ALA A 340 8.38 -20.74 -9.06
N GLY A 341 7.41 -19.82 -9.09
CA GLY A 341 6.15 -19.90 -8.35
C GLY A 341 6.22 -19.40 -6.91
N PHE A 342 7.20 -18.56 -6.57
CA PHE A 342 7.24 -17.91 -5.25
C PHE A 342 6.09 -16.90 -5.09
N SER A 343 5.58 -16.76 -3.86
CA SER A 343 4.40 -15.94 -3.58
C SER A 343 4.68 -14.44 -3.57
N GLU A 344 3.61 -13.63 -3.63
CA GLU A 344 3.66 -12.18 -3.49
C GLU A 344 4.33 -11.76 -2.17
N SER A 345 4.08 -12.50 -1.08
CA SER A 345 4.75 -12.27 0.21
C SER A 345 6.26 -12.46 0.14
N TRP A 346 6.75 -13.45 -0.63
CA TRP A 346 8.18 -13.64 -0.85
C TRP A 346 8.79 -12.48 -1.63
N VAL A 347 8.15 -12.03 -2.71
CA VAL A 347 8.59 -10.88 -3.52
C VAL A 347 8.71 -9.62 -2.64
N ARG A 348 7.70 -9.33 -1.82
CA ARG A 348 7.74 -8.20 -0.87
C ARG A 348 8.89 -8.32 0.13
N CYS A 349 9.17 -9.53 0.63
CA CYS A 349 10.28 -9.77 1.54
C CYS A 349 11.64 -9.50 0.87
N MET A 350 11.79 -9.86 -0.41
CA MET A 350 13.00 -9.56 -1.19
C MET A 350 13.24 -8.04 -1.30
N PHE A 351 12.21 -7.26 -1.64
CA PHE A 351 12.30 -5.79 -1.71
C PHE A 351 12.54 -5.14 -0.33
N GLU A 352 11.91 -5.67 0.72
CA GLU A 352 12.11 -5.22 2.10
C GLU A 352 13.58 -5.41 2.52
N GLU A 353 14.15 -6.60 2.30
CA GLU A 353 15.54 -6.89 2.66
C GLU A 353 16.51 -6.08 1.80
N TYR A 354 16.26 -5.98 0.49
CA TYR A 354 17.05 -5.19 -0.42
C TYR A 354 17.13 -3.73 0.02
N THR A 355 15.97 -3.13 0.34
CA THR A 355 15.88 -1.74 0.80
C THR A 355 16.53 -1.56 2.18
N ARG A 356 16.35 -2.51 3.09
CA ARG A 356 16.97 -2.46 4.43
C ARG A 356 18.49 -2.41 4.33
N GLN A 357 19.08 -3.37 3.62
CA GLN A 357 20.53 -3.52 3.55
C GLN A 357 21.22 -2.42 2.74
N ASN A 358 20.60 -1.98 1.64
CA ASN A 358 21.24 -1.06 0.70
C ASN A 358 20.93 0.41 0.98
N ILE A 359 19.82 0.71 1.67
CA ILE A 359 19.38 2.09 1.93
C ILE A 359 19.38 2.38 3.42
N VAL A 360 18.50 1.70 4.18
CA VAL A 360 18.18 2.09 5.55
C VAL A 360 19.36 1.91 6.48
N ASP A 361 19.94 0.71 6.52
CA ASP A 361 21.02 0.41 7.45
C ASP A 361 22.24 1.30 7.18
N ILE A 362 22.52 1.61 5.90
CA ILE A 362 23.62 2.51 5.51
C ILE A 362 23.32 3.94 5.96
N ALA A 363 22.12 4.45 5.68
CA ALA A 363 21.73 5.81 6.03
C ALA A 363 21.68 6.04 7.55
N MET A 364 21.31 5.02 8.32
CA MET A 364 21.21 5.07 9.78
C MET A 364 22.54 4.74 10.50
N GLY A 365 23.60 4.39 9.75
CA GLY A 365 24.87 3.96 10.33
C GLY A 365 24.79 2.63 11.09
N GLU A 366 23.80 1.80 10.77
CA GLU A 366 23.54 0.50 11.38
C GLU A 366 24.07 -0.67 10.55
N ALA A 367 24.52 -0.38 9.32
CA ALA A 367 25.03 -1.38 8.42
C ALA A 367 26.27 -2.06 9.01
N SER A 368 26.11 -3.34 9.32
CA SER A 368 27.15 -4.19 9.88
C SER A 368 27.65 -5.09 8.74
N PHE A 369 28.95 -5.10 8.47
CA PHE A 369 29.51 -5.89 7.38
C PHE A 369 30.74 -6.67 7.83
N VAL A 370 30.94 -7.83 7.19
CA VAL A 370 32.04 -8.76 7.43
C VAL A 370 33.39 -8.20 6.95
N ASP A 371 33.35 -7.42 5.87
CA ASP A 371 34.50 -6.83 5.18
C ASP A 371 34.30 -5.31 5.05
N GLN A 372 35.23 -4.54 5.61
CA GLN A 372 35.22 -3.07 5.57
C GLN A 372 35.38 -2.55 4.13
N ASP A 373 36.05 -3.30 3.25
CA ASP A 373 36.21 -2.92 1.84
C ASP A 373 34.90 -3.14 1.06
N ALA A 374 34.23 -4.28 1.28
CA ALA A 374 32.89 -4.52 0.74
C ALA A 374 31.86 -3.51 1.26
N GLN A 375 31.96 -3.10 2.53
CA GLN A 375 31.14 -2.03 3.11
C GLN A 375 31.38 -0.69 2.41
N GLY A 376 32.65 -0.31 2.25
CA GLY A 376 33.02 0.92 1.57
C GLY A 376 32.48 0.96 0.14
N LYS A 377 32.61 -0.15 -0.58
CA LYS A 377 32.05 -0.31 -1.94
C LYS A 377 30.53 -0.19 -1.94
N ARG A 378 29.81 -1.00 -1.15
CA ARG A 378 28.34 -0.98 -1.11
C ARG A 378 27.79 0.38 -0.69
N THR A 379 28.41 1.01 0.30
CA THR A 379 28.06 2.37 0.73
C THR A 379 28.28 3.37 -0.41
N ALA A 380 29.42 3.30 -1.10
CA ALA A 380 29.72 4.21 -2.20
C ALA A 380 28.69 4.10 -3.34
N LEU A 381 28.31 2.87 -3.72
CA LEU A 381 27.31 2.63 -4.78
C LEU A 381 25.94 3.25 -4.43
N ASN A 382 25.55 3.19 -3.15
CA ASN A 382 24.26 3.65 -2.67
C ASN A 382 24.23 5.12 -2.24
N ASN A 383 25.38 5.75 -2.03
CA ASN A 383 25.52 7.07 -1.42
C ASN A 383 24.68 8.13 -2.14
N LYS A 384 24.69 8.11 -3.48
CA LYS A 384 23.95 9.07 -4.31
C LYS A 384 22.44 8.98 -4.06
N ARG A 385 21.85 7.78 -4.10
CA ARG A 385 20.40 7.60 -3.87
C ARG A 385 20.01 7.84 -2.42
N ILE A 386 20.85 7.47 -1.46
CA ILE A 386 20.66 7.80 -0.03
C ILE A 386 20.66 9.31 0.18
N THR A 387 21.62 10.03 -0.39
CA THR A 387 21.70 11.50 -0.28
C THR A 387 20.48 12.19 -0.89
N LYS A 388 19.94 11.66 -2.01
CA LYS A 388 18.69 12.15 -2.59
C LYS A 388 17.50 11.87 -1.68
N TRP A 389 17.36 10.63 -1.20
CA TRP A 389 16.30 10.24 -0.26
C TRP A 389 16.32 11.09 1.02
N ALA A 390 17.49 11.36 1.59
CA ALA A 390 17.67 12.17 2.80
C ALA A 390 17.15 13.62 2.69
N ARG A 391 16.88 14.11 1.48
CA ARG A 391 16.30 15.44 1.21
C ARG A 391 14.79 15.42 1.01
N THR A 392 14.16 14.24 1.11
CA THR A 392 12.72 14.08 0.87
C THR A 392 11.94 14.20 2.18
N GLU A 393 10.69 14.67 2.10
CA GLU A 393 9.77 14.63 3.25
C GLU A 393 9.52 13.21 3.76
N ASN A 394 9.66 12.19 2.89
CA ASN A 394 9.55 10.79 3.32
C ASN A 394 10.65 10.41 4.31
N PHE A 395 11.90 10.87 4.10
CA PHE A 395 12.99 10.64 5.05
C PHE A 395 12.72 11.32 6.40
N GLU A 396 12.24 12.57 6.38
CA GLU A 396 11.87 13.28 7.61
C GLU A 396 10.79 12.53 8.39
N ARG A 397 9.76 12.02 7.70
CA ARG A 397 8.70 11.19 8.30
C ARG A 397 9.25 9.89 8.86
N TYR A 398 10.14 9.22 8.13
CA TYR A 398 10.79 7.99 8.56
C TYR A 398 11.59 8.20 9.84
N VAL A 399 12.47 9.21 9.88
CA VAL A 399 13.29 9.53 11.06
C VAL A 399 12.40 9.90 12.24
N LYS A 400 11.39 10.75 12.04
CA LYS A 400 10.45 11.14 13.09
C LYS A 400 9.71 9.95 13.67
N ALA A 401 9.18 9.06 12.83
CA ALA A 401 8.47 7.87 13.28
C ALA A 401 9.41 6.91 14.03
N ARG A 402 10.63 6.73 13.55
CA ARG A 402 11.67 5.94 14.22
C ARG A 402 12.05 6.50 15.58
N ASP A 403 12.22 7.82 15.72
CA ASP A 403 12.55 8.47 16.99
C ASP A 403 11.40 8.43 18.01
N GLN A 404 10.16 8.41 17.51
CA GLN A 404 8.94 8.33 18.31
C GLN A 404 8.51 6.89 18.61
N ALA A 405 9.09 5.89 17.94
CA ALA A 405 8.77 4.49 18.14
C ALA A 405 9.11 4.09 19.59
N LEU A 406 8.07 3.71 20.33
CA LEU A 406 8.25 3.18 21.68
C LEU A 406 8.84 1.77 21.59
N PRO A 407 9.74 1.40 22.52
CA PRO A 407 10.20 0.03 22.62
C PRO A 407 8.99 -0.88 22.89
N THR A 408 8.87 -1.99 22.15
CA THR A 408 7.72 -2.89 22.34
C THR A 408 7.79 -3.58 23.70
N THR A 409 8.99 -3.86 24.19
CA THR A 409 9.23 -4.36 25.55
C THR A 409 10.45 -3.68 26.21
N PRO A 410 10.56 -3.68 27.55
CA PRO A 410 11.69 -3.06 28.26
C PRO A 410 13.07 -3.62 27.91
N ALA A 411 13.15 -4.85 27.39
CA ALA A 411 14.41 -5.46 26.94
C ALA A 411 14.94 -4.82 25.63
N PHE A 412 14.05 -4.27 24.80
CA PHE A 412 14.40 -3.66 23.51
C PHE A 412 14.51 -2.14 23.59
N ASP A 413 14.46 -1.56 24.79
CA ASP A 413 14.78 -0.16 25.03
C ASP A 413 16.30 0.03 25.19
N ALA A 414 16.98 0.19 24.06
CA ALA A 414 18.43 0.41 24.03
C ALA A 414 18.86 1.66 24.81
N LYS A 415 18.01 2.70 24.87
CA LYS A 415 18.32 3.96 25.58
C LYS A 415 18.27 3.76 27.09
N ALA A 416 17.26 3.03 27.59
CA ALA A 416 17.12 2.74 29.02
C ALA A 416 18.10 1.69 29.53
N ARG A 417 18.41 0.66 28.72
CA ARG A 417 19.25 -0.48 29.12
C ARG A 417 20.73 -0.29 28.82
N GLY A 418 21.09 0.59 27.89
CA GLY A 418 22.47 0.74 27.41
C GLY A 418 22.96 -0.38 26.49
N THR A 419 22.11 -1.39 26.22
CA THR A 419 22.38 -2.53 25.34
C THR A 419 21.32 -2.60 24.25
N ASP A 420 21.74 -2.71 22.99
CA ASP A 420 20.85 -2.84 21.84
C ASP A 420 20.75 -4.31 21.40
N LEU A 421 19.71 -5.00 21.89
CA LEU A 421 19.46 -6.40 21.53
C LEU A 421 19.18 -6.61 20.03
N LYS A 422 18.68 -5.60 19.30
CA LYS A 422 18.50 -5.70 17.84
C LYS A 422 19.86 -5.70 17.14
N ARG A 423 20.81 -4.89 17.62
CA ARG A 423 22.20 -4.92 17.15
C ARG A 423 22.88 -6.26 17.45
N HIS A 424 22.61 -6.86 18.62
CA HIS A 424 23.13 -8.18 18.96
C HIS A 424 22.62 -9.25 18.00
N LEU A 425 21.30 -9.26 17.72
CA LEU A 425 20.71 -10.16 16.73
C LEU A 425 21.32 -9.98 15.34
N ARG A 426 21.42 -8.74 14.86
CA ARG A 426 22.07 -8.43 13.57
C ARG A 426 23.49 -8.99 13.53
N THR A 427 24.26 -8.78 14.59
CA THR A 427 25.64 -9.30 14.71
C THR A 427 25.70 -10.81 14.61
N LEU A 428 24.81 -11.54 15.30
CA LEU A 428 24.75 -13.01 15.23
C LEU A 428 24.24 -13.53 13.88
N MET A 429 23.38 -12.77 13.21
CA MET A 429 22.80 -13.14 11.91
C MET A 429 23.75 -12.92 10.73
N HIS A 430 24.88 -12.24 10.93
CA HIS A 430 25.90 -12.10 9.88
C HIS A 430 26.72 -13.39 9.70
N GLU A 431 27.25 -13.58 8.50
CA GLU A 431 27.97 -14.82 8.11
C GLU A 431 29.34 -14.99 8.81
N LYS A 432 29.91 -13.92 9.37
CA LYS A 432 31.14 -14.02 10.17
C LYS A 432 30.79 -14.29 11.62
N VAL A 433 31.26 -15.42 12.13
CA VAL A 433 31.17 -15.78 13.54
C VAL A 433 31.89 -14.69 14.36
N PRO A 434 31.21 -14.01 15.30
CA PRO A 434 31.87 -13.07 16.21
C PRO A 434 32.93 -13.80 17.04
N ASP A 435 33.91 -13.08 17.60
CA ASP A 435 34.85 -13.74 18.51
C ASP A 435 34.12 -14.31 19.73
N ASP A 436 34.66 -15.38 20.33
CA ASP A 436 33.99 -16.10 21.42
C ASP A 436 33.61 -15.17 22.59
N ALA A 437 34.41 -14.14 22.88
CA ALA A 437 34.14 -13.18 23.95
C ALA A 437 33.00 -12.20 23.59
N GLN A 438 32.83 -11.86 22.32
CA GLN A 438 31.69 -11.09 21.81
C GLN A 438 30.43 -11.95 21.81
N VAL A 439 30.52 -13.21 21.38
CA VAL A 439 29.40 -14.16 21.43
C VAL A 439 28.94 -14.37 22.87
N GLU A 440 29.86 -14.64 23.80
CA GLU A 440 29.56 -14.81 25.22
C GLU A 440 28.85 -13.57 25.80
N ARG A 441 29.36 -12.37 25.52
CA ARG A 441 28.70 -11.11 25.93
C ARG A 441 27.28 -11.00 25.38
N ILE A 442 27.09 -11.32 24.10
CA ILE A 442 25.76 -11.28 23.48
C ILE A 442 24.79 -12.24 24.18
N TYR A 443 25.20 -13.47 24.47
CA TYR A 443 24.36 -14.45 25.16
C TYR A 443 24.09 -14.07 26.62
N VAL A 444 25.09 -13.54 27.34
CA VAL A 444 24.90 -13.01 28.70
C VAL A 444 23.86 -11.91 28.71
N ASP A 445 23.92 -10.98 27.77
CA ASP A 445 22.94 -9.89 27.66
C ASP A 445 21.54 -10.43 27.32
N PHE A 446 21.40 -11.42 26.43
CA PHE A 446 20.10 -12.06 26.19
C PHE A 446 19.53 -12.73 27.44
N VAL A 447 20.33 -13.52 28.17
CA VAL A 447 19.88 -14.19 29.40
C VAL A 447 19.51 -13.18 30.49
N THR A 448 20.23 -12.07 30.56
CA THR A 448 20.01 -11.05 31.59
C THR A 448 18.80 -10.16 31.29
N LEU A 449 18.57 -9.84 30.02
CA LEU A 449 17.57 -8.85 29.61
C LEU A 449 16.23 -9.46 29.20
N LEU A 450 16.20 -10.69 28.69
CA LEU A 450 14.97 -11.37 28.26
C LEU A 450 14.39 -12.22 29.40
N ASN A 451 13.49 -11.63 30.18
CA ASN A 451 12.93 -12.25 31.40
C ASN A 451 11.45 -12.64 31.27
N THR A 452 10.79 -12.20 30.20
CA THR A 452 9.36 -12.41 29.96
C THR A 452 9.09 -13.09 28.62
N GLU A 453 7.90 -13.70 28.50
CA GLU A 453 7.46 -14.30 27.24
C GLU A 453 7.34 -13.26 26.12
N ASP A 454 6.89 -12.04 26.43
CA ASP A 454 6.72 -10.97 25.44
C ASP A 454 8.07 -10.45 24.92
N GLU A 455 9.08 -10.32 25.80
CA GLU A 455 10.45 -9.98 25.38
C GLU A 455 11.04 -11.08 24.47
N PHE A 456 10.76 -12.35 24.78
CA PHE A 456 11.18 -13.46 23.94
C PHE A 456 10.46 -13.48 22.58
N LYS A 457 9.14 -13.25 22.56
CA LYS A 457 8.36 -13.08 21.32
C LYS A 457 8.90 -11.94 20.47
N GLU A 458 9.24 -10.80 21.10
CA GLU A 458 9.85 -9.67 20.40
C GLU A 458 11.20 -10.06 19.78
N LEU A 459 12.08 -10.74 20.51
CA LEU A 459 13.34 -11.25 19.97
C LEU A 459 13.11 -12.15 18.75
N LEU A 460 12.22 -13.14 18.88
CA LEU A 460 11.89 -14.06 17.80
C LEU A 460 11.29 -13.36 16.58
N SER A 461 10.66 -12.20 16.76
CA SER A 461 10.09 -11.41 15.67
C SER A 461 11.13 -10.77 14.76
N TYR A 462 12.38 -10.60 15.23
CA TYR A 462 13.48 -10.01 14.46
C TYR A 462 14.40 -11.05 13.80
N ILE A 463 14.25 -12.35 14.09
CA ILE A 463 15.11 -13.42 13.54
C ILE A 463 14.59 -13.89 12.17
N PRO A 464 15.38 -13.80 11.07
CA PRO A 464 15.01 -14.30 9.75
C PRO A 464 14.78 -15.82 9.74
N ARG A 465 13.73 -16.32 9.07
CA ARG A 465 13.53 -17.78 8.90
C ARG A 465 14.56 -18.44 7.98
N SER A 466 15.12 -17.70 7.03
CA SER A 466 16.11 -18.24 6.08
C SER A 466 17.41 -18.74 6.75
N LYS A 467 17.68 -18.35 8.00
CA LYS A 467 18.84 -18.81 8.78
C LYS A 467 18.47 -19.66 10.01
N GLY A 468 17.18 -19.98 10.17
CA GLY A 468 16.65 -20.70 11.33
C GLY A 468 16.40 -22.17 11.06
N THR A 469 17.43 -22.90 10.60
CA THR A 469 17.67 -24.35 10.76
C THR A 469 18.78 -24.73 9.76
N SER A 470 20.02 -24.66 10.22
CA SER A 470 21.14 -25.43 9.68
C SER A 470 21.73 -26.22 10.82
#